data_AF-A0A4R7RZN7-F1
#
_entry.id   AF-A0A4R7RZN7-F1
#
_cell.length_a   1.000
_cell.length_b   1.000
_cell.length_c   1.000
_cell.angle_alpha   90.00
_cell.angle_beta   90.00
_cell.angle_gamma   90.00
#
_symmetry.space_group_name_H-M   'P 1'
#
loop_
_entity.id
_entity.type
_entity.pdbx_description
1 polymer ?
#
loop_
_entity_poly.entity_id
_entity_poly.type
_entity_poly.pdbx_seq_one_letter_code
_entity_poly.pdbx_strand_id
1 'polypeptide(L)'
;MILCLESSLLGGYLTNEVPGLVTGMLHVAGSKQPLRVELVGNFLRDIAGCRVDLHNPLPHGDLDEVAWLSPHQHGFNGVMTASYRVAKLPRRRSAGQTALPEPQGLKNLLFLEWFNQQSQRILIQSWHLQMRVSAPRWQMSEQEEASLLRQARARRKHFLLNQRGTQDRASALHAPGMPDPFEPHDLSTGNPFTSLGDAPASSPQDPPKSSHANPARRSQALAQELRRFEQLLVFNEEVRTRPAVMHLLSTVADLTAHLVHVLRQFSESKTAHWNFLIVDLEQSLPLFGAALNATDKMVQHASPGTDQEWLAMVQACLLNIELRMRELLTMLR
;
A
#
# COMPACT_ATOMS: atom_id res chain seq x y z
N MET A 1 -9.73 10.95 11.25
CA MET A 1 -11.21 10.85 11.19
C MET A 1 -11.62 10.27 9.84
N ILE A 2 -12.70 9.49 9.75
CA ILE A 2 -13.24 8.96 8.49
C ILE A 2 -14.64 9.54 8.29
N LEU A 3 -14.93 10.06 7.10
CA LEU A 3 -16.21 10.65 6.71
C LEU A 3 -16.76 9.92 5.48
N CYS A 4 -18.03 9.53 5.49
CA CYS A 4 -18.68 8.77 4.43
C CYS A 4 -19.79 9.62 3.79
N LEU A 5 -19.63 9.97 2.52
CA LEU A 5 -20.52 10.95 1.86
C LEU A 5 -21.60 10.31 0.99
N GLU A 6 -21.68 8.99 0.87
CA GLU A 6 -22.61 8.33 -0.06
C GLU A 6 -24.08 8.70 0.16
N SER A 7 -24.53 8.87 1.41
CA SER A 7 -25.90 9.25 1.75
C SER A 7 -26.12 10.75 1.61
N SER A 8 -25.15 11.55 2.06
CA SER A 8 -25.28 13.02 2.10
C SER A 8 -24.99 13.68 0.76
N LEU A 9 -24.38 13.00 -0.20
CA LEU A 9 -24.16 13.53 -1.55
C LEU A 9 -25.50 13.76 -2.25
N LEU A 10 -25.72 14.96 -2.78
CA LEU A 10 -26.85 15.31 -3.66
C LEU A 10 -26.48 15.09 -5.13
N GLY A 11 -25.25 15.49 -5.48
CA GLY A 11 -24.69 15.34 -6.81
C GLY A 11 -23.48 16.25 -7.00
N GLY A 12 -22.97 16.33 -8.22
CA GLY A 12 -21.79 17.12 -8.54
C GLY A 12 -20.94 16.42 -9.58
N TYR A 13 -19.68 16.81 -9.69
CA TYR A 13 -18.74 16.18 -10.60
C TYR A 13 -17.33 16.17 -10.04
N LEU A 14 -16.56 15.19 -10.47
CA LEU A 14 -15.11 15.15 -10.35
C LEU A 14 -14.51 14.91 -11.74
N THR A 15 -13.42 15.58 -12.07
CA THR A 15 -12.72 15.45 -13.34
C THR A 15 -11.27 15.09 -13.10
N ASN A 16 -10.78 14.13 -13.89
CA ASN A 16 -9.38 13.78 -14.01
C ASN A 16 -8.93 13.91 -15.47
N GLU A 17 -9.50 14.87 -16.21
CA GLU A 17 -9.14 15.15 -17.59
C GLU A 17 -7.69 15.64 -17.76
N VAL A 18 -7.06 16.12 -16.67
CA VAL A 18 -5.64 16.48 -16.62
C VAL A 18 -4.88 15.41 -15.81
N PRO A 19 -3.84 14.78 -16.38
CA PRO A 19 -3.03 13.80 -15.64
C PRO A 19 -2.41 14.42 -14.38
N GLY A 20 -2.47 13.67 -13.27
CA GLY A 20 -1.93 14.04 -11.97
C GLY A 20 -2.85 14.94 -11.13
N LEU A 21 -4.01 15.34 -11.65
CA LEU A 21 -4.91 16.27 -10.97
C LEU A 21 -6.36 15.81 -11.05
N VAL A 22 -7.02 15.75 -9.89
CA VAL A 22 -8.47 15.55 -9.77
C VAL A 22 -9.08 16.82 -9.21
N THR A 23 -9.99 17.44 -9.95
CA THR A 23 -10.75 18.62 -9.47
C THR A 23 -12.24 18.41 -9.56
N GLY A 24 -13.04 19.21 -8.86
CA GLY A 24 -14.48 19.18 -9.04
C GLY A 24 -15.27 19.90 -7.98
N MET A 25 -16.60 19.74 -8.06
CA MET A 25 -17.56 20.32 -7.12
C MET A 25 -18.59 19.28 -6.72
N LEU A 26 -18.75 19.08 -5.42
CA LEU A 26 -19.74 18.17 -4.84
C LEU A 26 -20.74 18.95 -4.00
N HIS A 27 -22.04 18.67 -4.20
CA HIS A 27 -23.12 19.21 -3.40
C HIS A 27 -23.52 18.17 -2.36
N VAL A 28 -23.50 18.56 -1.09
CA VAL A 28 -23.86 17.68 0.02
C VAL A 28 -25.02 18.28 0.81
N ALA A 29 -25.97 17.44 1.21
CA ALA A 29 -27.09 17.79 2.07
C ALA A 29 -26.56 18.36 3.40
N GLY A 30 -27.10 19.50 3.84
CA GLY A 30 -26.65 20.17 5.07
C GLY A 30 -25.58 21.23 4.87
N SER A 31 -24.89 21.29 3.72
CA SER A 31 -23.99 22.39 3.38
C SER A 31 -24.66 23.40 2.46
N LYS A 32 -24.54 24.70 2.79
CA LYS A 32 -25.02 25.79 1.93
C LYS A 32 -24.10 26.07 0.75
N GLN A 33 -22.82 25.68 0.85
CA GLN A 33 -21.82 25.87 -0.20
C GLN A 33 -21.38 24.52 -0.77
N PRO A 34 -21.14 24.42 -2.09
CA PRO A 34 -20.59 23.20 -2.68
C PRO A 34 -19.18 22.96 -2.14
N LEU A 35 -18.84 21.69 -1.94
CA LEU A 35 -17.49 21.27 -1.64
C LEU A 35 -16.64 21.38 -2.91
N ARG A 36 -15.63 22.25 -2.90
CA ARG A 36 -14.62 22.32 -3.96
C ARG A 36 -13.53 21.31 -3.68
N VAL A 37 -13.25 20.45 -4.65
CA VAL A 37 -12.28 19.36 -4.54
C VAL A 37 -11.11 19.65 -5.46
N GLU A 38 -9.89 19.60 -4.93
CA GLU A 38 -8.63 19.75 -5.66
C GLU A 38 -7.61 18.78 -5.05
N LEU A 39 -7.33 17.69 -5.76
CA LEU A 39 -6.54 16.58 -5.25
C LEU A 39 -5.42 16.24 -6.22
N VAL A 40 -4.25 15.94 -5.67
CA VAL A 40 -3.12 15.42 -6.44
C VAL A 40 -3.28 13.91 -6.63
N GLY A 41 -3.14 13.48 -7.88
CA GLY A 41 -3.18 12.08 -8.32
C GLY A 41 -4.22 11.82 -9.42
N ASN A 42 -4.49 10.53 -9.69
CA ASN A 42 -5.35 10.10 -10.80
C ASN A 42 -6.41 9.08 -10.41
N PHE A 43 -7.53 9.07 -11.12
CA PHE A 43 -8.45 7.94 -11.07
C PHE A 43 -7.78 6.66 -11.59
N LEU A 44 -8.35 5.50 -11.25
CA LEU A 44 -7.95 4.23 -11.84
C LEU A 44 -8.34 4.16 -13.32
N ARG A 45 -7.73 3.18 -14.00
CA ARG A 45 -7.80 3.00 -15.45
C ARG A 45 -9.21 2.96 -16.02
N ASP A 46 -10.21 2.53 -15.24
CA ASP A 46 -11.60 2.43 -15.69
C ASP A 46 -12.27 3.79 -15.96
N ILE A 47 -11.81 4.85 -15.28
CA ILE A 47 -12.34 6.22 -15.45
C ILE A 47 -11.23 7.27 -15.58
N ALA A 48 -9.97 6.86 -15.75
CA ALA A 48 -8.84 7.74 -15.97
C ALA A 48 -9.06 8.64 -17.19
N GLY A 49 -8.69 9.92 -17.08
CA GLY A 49 -8.91 10.89 -18.14
C GLY A 49 -10.35 11.35 -18.32
N CYS A 50 -11.30 10.87 -17.52
CA CYS A 50 -12.70 11.21 -17.64
C CYS A 50 -13.15 12.27 -16.63
N ARG A 51 -14.25 12.94 -16.97
CA ARG A 51 -15.14 13.60 -16.01
C ARG A 51 -16.23 12.64 -15.60
N VAL A 52 -16.49 12.59 -14.30
CA VAL A 52 -17.48 11.75 -13.64
C VAL A 52 -18.51 12.66 -12.99
N ASP A 53 -19.70 12.73 -13.57
CA ASP A 53 -20.85 13.42 -12.99
C ASP A 53 -21.63 12.43 -12.12
N LEU A 54 -21.94 12.86 -10.89
CA LEU A 54 -22.60 12.07 -9.86
C LEU A 54 -23.96 12.67 -9.54
N HIS A 55 -24.96 11.82 -9.37
CA HIS A 55 -26.27 12.21 -8.89
C HIS A 55 -26.80 11.16 -7.92
N ASN A 56 -27.26 11.63 -6.76
CA ASN A 56 -27.92 10.76 -5.79
C ASN A 56 -29.44 10.83 -5.95
N PRO A 57 -30.09 9.74 -6.39
CA PRO A 57 -31.55 9.71 -6.50
C PRO A 57 -32.23 9.64 -5.12
N LEU A 58 -31.50 9.25 -4.06
CA LEU A 58 -32.04 9.01 -2.71
C LEU A 58 -31.15 9.70 -1.65
N PRO A 59 -31.02 11.03 -1.66
CA PRO A 59 -30.18 11.73 -0.70
C PRO A 59 -30.76 11.62 0.71
N HIS A 60 -29.91 11.27 1.66
CA HIS A 60 -30.21 11.25 3.08
C HIS A 60 -29.18 12.09 3.82
N GLY A 61 -29.60 13.26 4.31
CA GLY A 61 -28.71 14.23 4.94
C GLY A 61 -28.31 13.79 6.33
N ASP A 62 -27.14 13.15 6.44
CA ASP A 62 -26.46 12.98 7.73
C ASP A 62 -25.74 14.29 8.06
N LEU A 63 -26.44 15.18 8.78
CA LEU A 63 -25.99 16.54 9.06
C LEU A 63 -24.75 16.56 9.97
N ASP A 64 -24.56 15.54 10.80
CA ASP A 64 -23.46 15.46 11.76
C ASP A 64 -22.13 15.18 11.05
N GLU A 65 -22.09 14.27 10.08
CA GLU A 65 -20.86 14.01 9.30
C GLU A 65 -20.47 15.22 8.42
N VAL A 66 -21.47 15.93 7.89
CA VAL A 66 -21.25 17.08 7.00
C VAL A 66 -20.74 18.31 7.75
N ALA A 67 -21.11 18.49 9.02
CA ALA A 67 -20.63 19.61 9.84
C ALA A 67 -19.10 19.65 10.01
N TRP A 68 -18.43 18.50 9.91
CA TRP A 68 -16.97 18.38 10.03
C TRP A 68 -16.23 18.58 8.69
N LEU A 69 -16.93 18.72 7.57
CA LEU A 69 -16.31 18.91 6.26
C LEU A 69 -15.91 20.37 6.04
N SER A 70 -14.64 20.57 5.68
CA SER A 70 -14.21 21.84 5.09
C SER A 70 -14.84 22.05 3.70
N PRO A 71 -15.35 23.25 3.36
CA PRO A 71 -15.84 23.55 2.01
C PRO A 71 -14.78 23.38 0.92
N HIS A 72 -13.50 23.55 1.27
CA HIS A 72 -12.38 23.35 0.36
C HIS A 72 -11.62 22.09 0.75
N GLN A 73 -11.56 21.14 -0.18
CA GLN A 73 -10.92 19.84 -0.03
C GLN A 73 -9.65 19.82 -0.87
N HIS A 74 -8.53 20.13 -0.22
CA HIS A 74 -7.19 19.99 -0.79
C HIS A 74 -6.49 18.76 -0.21
N GLY A 75 -5.78 18.01 -1.04
CA GLY A 75 -4.97 16.89 -0.57
C GLY A 75 -4.59 15.90 -1.65
N PHE A 76 -4.54 14.62 -1.29
CA PHE A 76 -4.14 13.55 -2.19
C PHE A 76 -5.27 12.57 -2.42
N ASN A 77 -5.35 12.08 -3.64
CA ASN A 77 -6.26 11.00 -3.93
C ASN A 77 -5.78 9.67 -3.33
N GLY A 78 -6.74 8.89 -2.85
CA GLY A 78 -6.58 7.48 -2.53
C GLY A 78 -6.96 6.64 -3.75
N VAL A 79 -7.67 5.54 -3.53
CA VAL A 79 -8.23 4.76 -4.64
C VAL A 79 -9.52 5.41 -5.14
N MET A 80 -9.62 5.62 -6.45
CA MET A 80 -10.81 6.19 -7.10
C MET A 80 -11.17 5.39 -8.35
N THR A 81 -12.29 4.65 -8.30
CA THR A 81 -12.74 3.73 -9.36
C THR A 81 -14.25 3.58 -9.34
N ALA A 82 -14.82 3.24 -10.50
CA ALA A 82 -16.23 2.89 -10.67
C ALA A 82 -16.46 1.41 -11.03
N SER A 83 -15.40 0.63 -11.22
CA SER A 83 -15.48 -0.78 -11.63
C SER A 83 -15.20 -1.80 -10.52
N TYR A 84 -15.19 -1.39 -9.25
CA TYR A 84 -14.92 -2.32 -8.15
C TYR A 84 -16.09 -3.30 -8.00
N ARG A 85 -15.84 -4.61 -8.08
CA ARG A 85 -16.90 -5.62 -8.01
C ARG A 85 -17.10 -6.11 -6.59
N VAL A 86 -18.32 -5.97 -6.07
CA VAL A 86 -18.67 -6.45 -4.72
C VAL A 86 -19.93 -7.29 -4.74
N ALA A 87 -19.89 -8.41 -4.02
CA ALA A 87 -21.04 -9.27 -3.77
C ALA A 87 -21.81 -8.85 -2.50
N LYS A 88 -21.13 -8.17 -1.56
CA LYS A 88 -21.71 -7.60 -0.33
C LYS A 88 -21.10 -6.23 -0.07
N LEU A 89 -21.92 -5.31 0.44
CA LEU A 89 -21.42 -4.02 0.89
C LEU A 89 -20.61 -4.20 2.18
N PRO A 90 -19.41 -3.58 2.28
CA PRO A 90 -18.74 -3.39 3.55
C PRO A 90 -19.70 -2.74 4.55
N ARG A 91 -19.89 -3.40 5.70
CA ARG A 91 -20.82 -2.94 6.73
C ARG A 91 -20.44 -1.53 7.20
N ARG A 92 -21.39 -0.59 7.15
CA ARG A 92 -21.27 0.71 7.81
C ARG A 92 -21.24 0.49 9.32
N ARG A 93 -20.40 1.24 10.04
CA ARG A 93 -20.42 1.27 11.53
C ARG A 93 -21.48 2.24 12.09
N SER A 94 -22.33 2.82 11.24
CA SER A 94 -23.43 3.69 11.66
C SER A 94 -24.63 2.83 12.03
N ALA A 95 -24.88 2.72 13.33
CA ALA A 95 -26.08 2.13 13.87
C ALA A 95 -27.26 3.04 13.56
N GLY A 96 -28.22 2.58 12.75
CA GLY A 96 -29.56 3.17 12.71
C GLY A 96 -30.05 3.75 11.37
N GLN A 97 -29.24 3.81 10.31
CA GLN A 97 -29.76 4.23 8.99
C GLN A 97 -30.35 3.07 8.22
N THR A 98 -31.46 3.33 7.50
CA THR A 98 -32.14 2.41 6.60
C THR A 98 -31.13 1.79 5.65
N ALA A 99 -30.69 0.57 5.97
CA ALA A 99 -29.71 -0.13 5.17
C ALA A 99 -30.32 -0.32 3.78
N LEU A 100 -29.72 0.30 2.77
CA LEU A 100 -30.07 -0.01 1.40
C LEU A 100 -29.97 -1.54 1.23
N PRO A 101 -30.94 -2.16 0.54
CA PRO A 101 -30.96 -3.60 0.38
C PRO A 101 -29.63 -4.07 -0.20
N GLU A 102 -29.14 -5.22 0.25
CA GLU A 102 -27.92 -5.79 -0.31
C GLU A 102 -28.09 -5.93 -1.84
N PRO A 103 -27.05 -5.61 -2.62
CA PRO A 103 -27.12 -5.71 -4.06
C PRO A 103 -27.42 -7.16 -4.44
N GLN A 104 -28.47 -7.38 -5.23
CA GLN A 104 -28.72 -8.68 -5.81
C GLN A 104 -27.59 -9.00 -6.81
N GLY A 105 -26.74 -9.97 -6.45
CA GLY A 105 -25.62 -10.41 -7.28
C GLY A 105 -24.43 -9.45 -7.29
N LEU A 106 -23.51 -9.69 -8.23
CA LEU A 106 -22.28 -8.91 -8.36
C LEU A 106 -22.58 -7.57 -9.03
N LYS A 107 -22.41 -6.46 -8.31
CA LYS A 107 -22.58 -5.12 -8.85
C LYS A 107 -21.26 -4.34 -8.89
N ASN A 108 -21.18 -3.40 -9.82
CA ASN A 108 -20.13 -2.40 -9.83
C ASN A 108 -20.37 -1.40 -8.70
N LEU A 109 -19.31 -1.10 -7.97
CA LEU A 109 -19.28 -0.19 -6.85
C LEU A 109 -18.42 1.00 -7.23
N LEU A 110 -19.02 2.19 -7.12
CA LEU A 110 -18.28 3.44 -7.08
C LEU A 110 -17.54 3.52 -5.75
N PHE A 111 -16.23 3.59 -5.81
CA PHE A 111 -15.34 3.74 -4.67
C PHE A 111 -14.41 4.92 -4.92
N LEU A 112 -14.63 6.02 -4.21
CA LEU A 112 -13.78 7.21 -4.26
C LEU A 112 -13.25 7.51 -2.87
N GLU A 113 -11.93 7.53 -2.73
CA GLU A 113 -11.24 7.79 -1.48
C GLU A 113 -10.25 8.92 -1.68
N TRP A 114 -10.18 9.84 -0.71
CA TRP A 114 -9.12 10.83 -0.64
C TRP A 114 -8.81 11.24 0.80
N PHE A 115 -7.67 11.91 0.94
CA PHE A 115 -7.16 12.40 2.21
C PHE A 115 -6.96 13.90 2.10
N ASN A 116 -7.55 14.66 3.00
CA ASN A 116 -7.40 16.11 3.01
C ASN A 116 -6.29 16.59 3.95
N GLN A 117 -5.93 17.86 3.84
CA GLN A 117 -4.94 18.51 4.69
C GLN A 117 -5.31 18.52 6.19
N GLN A 118 -6.60 18.38 6.52
CA GLN A 118 -7.08 18.26 7.90
C GLN A 118 -6.92 16.84 8.47
N SER A 119 -6.22 15.94 7.77
CA SER A 119 -6.08 14.53 8.15
C SER A 119 -7.43 13.83 8.34
N GLN A 120 -8.38 14.17 7.48
CA GLN A 120 -9.62 13.43 7.31
C GLN A 120 -9.47 12.52 6.09
N ARG A 121 -10.02 11.31 6.22
CA ARG A 121 -10.19 10.38 5.11
C ARG A 121 -11.65 10.45 4.69
N ILE A 122 -11.88 10.88 3.47
CA ILE A 122 -13.23 11.00 2.93
C ILE A 122 -13.46 9.82 1.99
N LEU A 123 -14.64 9.23 2.07
CA LEU A 123 -15.05 8.08 1.30
C LEU A 123 -16.41 8.33 0.64
N ILE A 124 -16.52 7.99 -0.63
CA ILE A 124 -17.80 7.76 -1.30
C ILE A 124 -17.80 6.30 -1.72
N GLN A 125 -18.72 5.53 -1.14
CA GLN A 125 -18.86 4.13 -1.46
C GLN A 125 -20.32 3.81 -1.78
N SER A 126 -20.65 3.64 -3.06
CA SER A 126 -22.04 3.43 -3.47
C SER A 126 -22.18 2.60 -4.74
N TRP A 127 -23.28 1.86 -4.82
CA TRP A 127 -23.73 1.12 -6.01
C TRP A 127 -25.03 1.70 -6.60
N HIS A 128 -25.70 2.62 -5.90
CA HIS A 128 -27.01 3.18 -6.29
C HIS A 128 -26.91 4.62 -6.79
N LEU A 129 -25.74 5.26 -6.65
CA LEU A 129 -25.50 6.57 -7.25
C LEU A 129 -25.56 6.45 -8.77
N GLN A 130 -26.26 7.39 -9.40
CA GLN A 130 -26.25 7.52 -10.84
C GLN A 130 -24.98 8.24 -11.25
N MET A 131 -24.28 7.67 -12.24
CA MET A 131 -23.02 8.17 -12.73
C MET A 131 -23.08 8.36 -14.25
N ARG A 132 -22.56 9.49 -14.72
CA ARG A 132 -22.24 9.70 -16.14
C ARG A 132 -20.76 9.93 -16.28
N VAL A 133 -20.15 9.27 -17.26
CA VAL A 133 -18.70 9.34 -17.51
C VAL A 133 -18.51 9.93 -18.91
N SER A 134 -17.66 10.95 -19.02
CA SER A 134 -17.30 11.54 -20.31
C SER A 134 -16.38 10.62 -21.11
N ALA A 135 -16.10 11.00 -22.36
CA ALA A 135 -14.98 10.41 -23.08
C ALA A 135 -13.64 10.71 -22.36
N PRO A 136 -12.69 9.76 -22.35
CA PRO A 136 -11.38 9.97 -21.75
C PRO A 136 -10.54 10.94 -22.59
N ARG A 137 -9.89 11.90 -21.93
CA ARG A 137 -8.92 12.83 -22.55
C ARG A 137 -7.51 12.23 -22.64
N TRP A 138 -7.22 11.27 -21.79
CA TRP A 138 -6.00 10.49 -21.76
C TRP A 138 -6.30 9.11 -21.16
N GLN A 139 -5.38 8.17 -21.29
CA GLN A 139 -5.57 6.80 -20.82
C GLN A 139 -4.40 6.38 -19.93
N MET A 140 -4.71 5.52 -18.96
CA MET A 140 -3.74 4.96 -18.04
C MET A 140 -3.36 3.54 -18.48
N SER A 141 -2.07 3.24 -18.47
CA SER A 141 -1.54 1.89 -18.68
C SER A 141 -1.72 1.03 -17.43
N GLU A 142 -1.67 -0.29 -17.61
CA GLU A 142 -1.76 -1.24 -16.49
C GLU A 142 -0.60 -1.09 -15.48
N GLN A 143 0.59 -0.71 -15.96
CA GLN A 143 1.76 -0.49 -15.11
C GLN A 143 1.60 0.76 -14.23
N GLU A 144 1.02 1.83 -14.79
CA GLU A 144 0.67 3.05 -14.05
C GLU A 144 -0.45 2.81 -13.03
N GLU A 145 -1.44 2.00 -13.38
CA GLU A 145 -2.48 1.60 -12.44
C GLU A 145 -1.90 0.82 -11.26
N ALA A 146 -1.02 -0.15 -11.53
CA ALA A 146 -0.36 -0.94 -10.49
C ALA A 146 0.50 -0.06 -9.56
N SER A 147 1.22 0.92 -10.11
CA SER A 147 2.02 1.85 -9.31
C SER A 147 1.12 2.80 -8.49
N LEU A 148 0.02 3.29 -9.05
CA LEU A 148 -0.94 4.13 -8.34
C LEU A 148 -1.62 3.37 -7.19
N LEU A 149 -2.00 2.11 -7.39
CA LEU A 149 -2.54 1.26 -6.34
C LEU A 149 -1.54 1.03 -5.21
N ARG A 150 -0.25 0.83 -5.52
CA ARG A 150 0.81 0.76 -4.50
C ARG A 150 0.92 2.06 -3.71
N GLN A 151 0.94 3.20 -4.38
CA GLN A 151 0.99 4.51 -3.74
C GLN A 151 -0.23 4.78 -2.86
N ALA A 152 -1.44 4.48 -3.35
CA ALA A 152 -2.68 4.64 -2.59
C ALA A 152 -2.69 3.76 -1.32
N ARG A 153 -2.20 2.51 -1.41
CA ARG A 153 -2.03 1.62 -0.25
C ARG A 153 -1.04 2.19 0.76
N ALA A 154 0.10 2.72 0.29
CA ALA A 154 1.10 3.35 1.15
C ALA A 154 0.54 4.59 1.86
N ARG A 155 -0.13 5.50 1.13
CA ARG A 155 -0.79 6.69 1.70
C ARG A 155 -1.84 6.31 2.75
N ARG A 156 -2.68 5.31 2.43
CA ARG A 156 -3.68 4.80 3.38
C ARG A 156 -3.03 4.19 4.63
N LYS A 157 -1.97 3.40 4.49
CA LYS A 157 -1.22 2.83 5.62
C LYS A 157 -0.64 3.94 6.48
N HIS A 158 -0.02 4.94 5.87
CA HIS A 158 0.55 6.10 6.56
C HIS A 158 -0.53 6.84 7.37
N PHE A 159 -1.67 7.14 6.73
CA PHE A 159 -2.79 7.79 7.38
C PHE A 159 -3.33 7.00 8.59
N LEU A 160 -3.43 5.68 8.47
CA LEU A 160 -3.95 4.83 9.57
C LEU A 160 -2.96 4.70 10.73
N LEU A 161 -1.65 4.71 10.46
CA LEU A 161 -0.61 4.57 11.49
C LEU A 161 -0.27 5.90 12.18
N ASN A 162 -0.25 7.02 11.45
CA ASN A 162 0.11 8.33 11.99
C ASN A 162 -1.00 9.02 12.78
N GLN A 163 -2.18 8.41 12.91
CA GLN A 163 -3.23 8.90 13.83
C GLN A 163 -2.82 8.90 15.31
N ARG A 164 -1.66 8.32 15.66
CA ARG A 164 -1.16 8.24 17.05
C ARG A 164 -0.17 9.35 17.45
N GLY A 165 0.23 10.26 16.55
CA GLY A 165 1.18 11.34 16.87
C GLY A 165 0.65 12.72 16.47
N THR A 166 0.39 13.59 17.44
CA THR A 166 -0.09 14.97 17.27
C THR A 166 0.96 15.95 16.73
N GLN A 167 2.18 15.50 16.39
CA GLN A 167 3.31 16.40 16.18
C GLN A 167 3.82 16.58 14.75
N ASP A 168 3.26 15.91 13.73
CA ASP A 168 3.80 16.07 12.37
C ASP A 168 2.73 16.11 11.28
N ARG A 169 1.98 17.22 11.25
CA ARG A 169 0.83 17.43 10.35
C ARG A 169 1.25 17.72 8.90
N ALA A 170 2.48 18.16 8.67
CA ALA A 170 3.06 18.37 7.33
C ALA A 170 3.68 17.09 6.75
N SER A 171 4.24 16.23 7.61
CA SER A 171 4.85 14.94 7.24
C SER A 171 3.83 13.94 6.68
N ALA A 172 2.53 14.07 7.01
CA ALA A 172 1.44 13.29 6.42
C ALA A 172 1.38 13.36 4.87
N LEU A 173 1.94 14.42 4.28
CA LEU A 173 1.99 14.69 2.84
C LEU A 173 3.17 13.98 2.14
N HIS A 174 4.17 13.51 2.90
CA HIS A 174 5.35 12.83 2.36
C HIS A 174 5.42 11.41 2.92
N ALA A 175 5.07 10.42 2.09
CA ALA A 175 5.49 9.05 2.39
C ALA A 175 7.03 9.01 2.36
N PRO A 176 7.72 8.41 3.34
CA PRO A 176 9.17 8.33 3.32
C PRO A 176 9.62 7.59 2.04
N GLY A 177 10.40 8.28 1.20
CA GLY A 177 10.94 7.76 -0.06
C GLY A 177 10.27 8.24 -1.36
N MET A 178 9.41 9.26 -1.35
CA MET A 178 8.84 9.86 -2.57
C MET A 178 9.36 11.28 -2.79
N PRO A 179 9.85 11.63 -3.99
CA PRO A 179 10.29 12.99 -4.31
C PRO A 179 9.11 13.98 -4.29
N ASP A 180 9.38 15.20 -3.84
CA ASP A 180 8.42 16.31 -3.81
C ASP A 180 8.04 16.70 -5.26
N PRO A 181 6.74 16.69 -5.64
CA PRO A 181 6.32 17.12 -6.98
C PRO A 181 6.62 18.60 -7.29
N PHE A 182 6.98 19.40 -6.29
CA PHE A 182 7.29 20.82 -6.41
C PHE A 182 8.77 21.16 -6.20
N GLU A 183 9.65 20.16 -6.06
CA GLU A 183 11.08 20.42 -6.18
C GLU A 183 11.37 20.85 -7.63
N PRO A 184 11.96 22.03 -7.87
CA PRO A 184 12.43 22.37 -9.20
C PRO A 184 13.50 21.35 -9.60
N HIS A 185 13.22 20.56 -10.63
CA HIS A 185 14.24 19.73 -11.25
C HIS A 185 15.26 20.65 -11.91
N ASP A 186 16.42 20.81 -11.27
CA ASP A 186 17.58 21.43 -11.89
C ASP A 186 17.93 20.65 -13.16
N LEU A 187 17.55 21.20 -14.31
CA LEU A 187 17.94 20.73 -15.65
C LEU A 187 19.42 21.02 -15.96
N SER A 188 20.27 21.17 -14.94
CA SER A 188 21.65 21.61 -15.05
C SER A 188 22.64 20.55 -14.58
N THR A 189 22.62 19.35 -15.17
CA THR A 189 23.83 18.51 -15.19
C THR A 189 23.80 17.55 -16.37
N GLY A 190 24.59 17.87 -17.40
CA GLY A 190 24.95 16.93 -18.47
C GLY A 190 24.71 17.46 -19.88
N ASN A 191 25.53 18.41 -20.32
CA ASN A 191 25.57 18.86 -21.71
C ASN A 191 26.14 17.70 -22.59
N PRO A 192 25.41 17.17 -23.60
CA PRO A 192 25.77 15.90 -24.26
C PRO A 192 26.84 16.01 -25.35
N PHE A 193 27.60 17.10 -25.46
CA PHE A 193 28.51 17.35 -26.61
C PHE A 193 29.91 17.90 -26.29
N THR A 194 30.44 17.68 -25.09
CA THR A 194 31.84 17.97 -24.75
C THR A 194 32.35 16.78 -23.93
N SER A 195 33.33 15.96 -24.33
CA SER A 195 34.54 16.22 -25.11
C SER A 195 35.19 14.88 -25.50
N LEU A 196 35.62 14.78 -26.76
CA LEU A 196 36.63 13.83 -27.24
C LEU A 196 38.01 14.21 -26.69
N GLY A 197 38.83 13.23 -26.28
CA GLY A 197 40.27 13.43 -26.07
C GLY A 197 40.95 12.51 -25.05
N ASP A 198 41.49 11.40 -25.57
CA ASP A 198 42.70 10.63 -25.23
C ASP A 198 43.09 10.18 -23.79
N ALA A 199 43.49 8.91 -23.73
CA ALA A 199 44.07 8.13 -22.62
C ALA A 199 45.59 8.42 -22.42
N PRO A 200 46.33 7.89 -21.41
CA PRO A 200 46.51 6.43 -21.19
C PRO A 200 46.67 5.90 -19.73
N ALA A 201 46.34 4.61 -19.61
CA ALA A 201 46.83 3.52 -18.76
C ALA A 201 47.57 3.79 -17.42
N SER A 202 47.03 3.20 -16.34
CA SER A 202 47.81 2.37 -15.41
C SER A 202 46.95 1.24 -14.80
N SER A 203 47.43 0.01 -14.95
CA SER A 203 47.05 -1.18 -14.18
C SER A 203 48.32 -1.58 -13.40
N PRO A 204 48.27 -2.07 -12.13
CA PRO A 204 47.64 -3.36 -11.84
C PRO A 204 47.08 -3.53 -10.40
N GLN A 205 46.10 -4.43 -10.25
CA GLN A 205 46.06 -5.53 -9.27
C GLN A 205 44.60 -5.93 -9.04
N ASP A 206 44.22 -7.07 -9.60
CA ASP A 206 43.00 -7.79 -9.25
C ASP A 206 43.13 -8.37 -7.83
N PRO A 207 42.27 -7.99 -6.86
CA PRO A 207 41.98 -8.85 -5.73
C PRO A 207 41.02 -9.98 -6.17
N PRO A 208 41.01 -11.12 -5.47
CA PRO A 208 40.50 -12.38 -6.00
C PRO A 208 39.00 -12.30 -6.29
N LYS A 209 38.63 -12.76 -7.50
CA LYS A 209 37.25 -13.00 -7.95
C LYS A 209 36.47 -13.73 -6.86
N SER A 210 35.71 -13.00 -6.05
CA SER A 210 34.71 -13.59 -5.19
C SER A 210 33.70 -14.28 -6.10
N SER A 211 33.50 -15.57 -5.86
CA SER A 211 32.66 -16.44 -6.68
C SER A 211 31.35 -15.73 -7.04
N HIS A 212 31.00 -15.64 -8.32
CA HIS A 212 29.67 -15.17 -8.74
C HIS A 212 28.63 -15.95 -7.94
N ALA A 213 28.04 -15.31 -6.92
CA ALA A 213 27.06 -15.93 -6.06
C ALA A 213 25.86 -16.25 -6.95
N ASN A 214 25.58 -17.53 -7.14
CA ASN A 214 24.47 -17.97 -7.97
C ASN A 214 23.16 -17.64 -7.21
N PRO A 215 22.26 -16.79 -7.75
CA PRO A 215 21.02 -16.43 -7.08
C PRO A 215 20.14 -17.66 -6.78
N ALA A 216 20.24 -18.72 -7.59
CA ALA A 216 19.57 -20.00 -7.32
C ALA A 216 20.08 -20.65 -6.02
N ARG A 217 21.39 -20.68 -5.77
CA ARG A 217 21.95 -21.21 -4.51
C ARG A 217 21.52 -20.39 -3.29
N ARG A 218 21.44 -19.06 -3.43
CA ARG A 218 21.00 -18.16 -2.37
C ARG A 218 19.51 -18.31 -2.07
N SER A 219 18.68 -18.48 -3.11
CA SER A 219 17.25 -18.78 -2.95
C SER A 219 17.00 -20.12 -2.24
N GLN A 220 17.80 -21.14 -2.55
CA GLN A 220 17.72 -22.45 -1.88
C GLN A 220 18.13 -22.35 -0.40
N ALA A 221 19.18 -21.58 -0.08
CA ALA A 221 19.58 -21.34 1.30
C ALA A 221 18.48 -20.60 2.10
N LEU A 222 17.85 -19.57 1.50
CA LEU A 222 16.71 -18.89 2.12
C LEU A 222 15.52 -19.85 2.34
N ALA A 223 15.20 -20.69 1.36
CA ALA A 223 14.13 -21.68 1.49
C ALA A 223 14.41 -22.78 2.55
N GLN A 224 15.67 -23.03 2.88
CA GLN A 224 16.06 -23.94 3.98
C GLN A 224 15.84 -23.27 5.34
N GLU A 225 16.23 -22.01 5.51
CA GLU A 225 15.99 -21.26 6.76
C GLU A 225 14.50 -21.08 7.03
N LEU A 226 13.71 -20.76 6.00
CA LEU A 226 12.26 -20.65 6.10
C LEU A 226 11.61 -21.96 6.58
N ARG A 227 12.05 -23.12 6.06
CA ARG A 227 11.58 -24.43 6.55
C ARG A 227 12.00 -24.72 7.99
N ARG A 228 13.21 -24.31 8.38
CA ARG A 228 13.68 -24.44 9.76
C ARG A 228 12.82 -23.60 10.71
N PHE A 229 12.47 -22.38 10.31
CA PHE A 229 11.57 -21.50 11.06
C PHE A 229 10.16 -22.11 11.22
N GLU A 230 9.59 -22.64 10.13
CA GLU A 230 8.29 -23.32 10.15
C GLU A 230 8.29 -24.48 11.16
N GLN A 231 9.33 -25.32 11.15
CA GLN A 231 9.46 -26.42 12.10
C GLN A 231 9.54 -25.93 13.55
N LEU A 232 10.23 -24.83 13.83
CA LEU A 232 10.34 -24.27 15.19
C LEU A 232 9.00 -23.77 15.75
N LEU A 233 8.09 -23.31 14.89
CA LEU A 233 6.79 -22.79 15.31
C LEU A 233 5.75 -23.87 15.64
N VAL A 234 5.90 -25.09 15.13
CA VAL A 234 4.94 -26.20 15.33
C VAL A 234 4.96 -26.72 16.78
N PHE A 235 6.05 -26.52 17.52
CA PHE A 235 6.32 -27.27 18.76
C PHE A 235 6.07 -26.55 20.09
N ASN A 236 5.66 -25.27 20.14
CA ASN A 236 5.62 -24.55 21.42
C ASN A 236 4.22 -24.03 21.82
N GLU A 237 3.74 -24.47 22.98
CA GLU A 237 2.44 -24.08 23.55
C GLU A 237 2.48 -22.74 24.31
N GLU A 238 3.64 -22.24 24.74
CA GLU A 238 3.74 -21.04 25.58
C GLU A 238 3.46 -19.75 24.80
N VAL A 239 3.83 -19.73 23.52
CA VAL A 239 3.50 -18.65 22.59
C VAL A 239 1.98 -18.48 22.49
N ARG A 240 1.21 -19.57 22.65
CA ARG A 240 -0.28 -19.58 22.54
C ARG A 240 -0.97 -18.67 23.57
N THR A 241 -0.28 -18.31 24.64
CA THR A 241 -0.82 -17.47 25.72
C THR A 241 -0.89 -15.98 25.36
N ARG A 242 -0.15 -15.52 24.32
CA ARG A 242 -0.15 -14.12 23.88
C ARG A 242 -0.84 -13.97 22.52
N PRO A 243 -2.13 -13.61 22.47
CA PRO A 243 -2.94 -13.68 21.25
C PRO A 243 -2.39 -12.81 20.10
N ALA A 244 -1.85 -11.63 20.41
CA ALA A 244 -1.29 -10.74 19.38
C ALA A 244 0.00 -11.28 18.73
N VAL A 245 0.87 -11.93 19.51
CA VAL A 245 2.10 -12.52 19.00
C VAL A 245 1.81 -13.82 18.25
N MET A 246 0.83 -14.61 18.70
CA MET A 246 0.36 -15.78 17.97
C MET A 246 -0.17 -15.43 16.59
N HIS A 247 -1.00 -14.39 16.49
CA HIS A 247 -1.51 -13.96 15.20
C HIS A 247 -0.39 -13.50 14.26
N LEU A 248 0.61 -12.78 14.79
CA LEU A 248 1.78 -12.36 14.02
C LEU A 248 2.64 -13.55 13.58
N LEU A 249 2.96 -14.48 14.48
CA LEU A 249 3.80 -15.64 14.14
C LEU A 249 3.06 -16.62 13.23
N SER A 250 1.75 -16.80 13.39
CA SER A 250 0.92 -17.58 12.46
C SER A 250 0.90 -16.95 11.07
N THR A 251 0.73 -15.64 10.96
CA THR A 251 0.77 -14.97 9.64
C THR A 251 2.16 -15.04 9.00
N VAL A 252 3.22 -14.97 9.80
CA VAL A 252 4.60 -15.14 9.31
C VAL A 252 4.85 -16.60 8.90
N ALA A 253 4.26 -17.59 9.58
CA ALA A 253 4.32 -19.00 9.18
C ALA A 253 3.61 -19.27 7.85
N ASP A 254 2.40 -18.75 7.67
CA ASP A 254 1.66 -18.88 6.39
C ASP A 254 2.45 -18.25 5.23
N LEU A 255 3.04 -17.09 5.49
CA LEU A 255 3.88 -16.39 4.52
C LEU A 255 5.21 -17.12 4.26
N THR A 256 5.77 -17.77 5.28
CA THR A 256 6.96 -18.65 5.16
C THR A 256 6.67 -19.81 4.21
N ALA A 257 5.53 -20.50 4.38
CA ALA A 257 5.12 -21.59 3.50
C ALA A 257 4.95 -21.11 2.04
N HIS A 258 4.34 -19.93 1.85
CA HIS A 258 4.22 -19.31 0.53
C HIS A 258 5.60 -19.02 -0.10
N LEU A 259 6.50 -18.36 0.62
CA LEU A 259 7.84 -18.03 0.11
C LEU A 259 8.68 -19.27 -0.21
N VAL A 260 8.59 -20.33 0.58
CA VAL A 260 9.26 -21.61 0.29
C VAL A 260 8.81 -22.17 -1.05
N HIS A 261 7.50 -22.09 -1.36
CA HIS A 261 6.96 -22.53 -2.63
C HIS A 261 7.49 -21.69 -3.81
N VAL A 262 7.47 -20.36 -3.68
CA VAL A 262 7.93 -19.43 -4.72
C VAL A 262 9.44 -19.57 -4.97
N LEU A 263 10.25 -19.69 -3.93
CA LEU A 263 11.70 -19.87 -4.04
C LEU A 263 12.08 -21.21 -4.69
N ARG A 264 11.26 -22.25 -4.50
CA ARG A 264 11.45 -23.53 -5.19
C ARG A 264 11.19 -23.40 -6.70
N GLN A 265 10.10 -22.75 -7.08
CA GLN A 265 9.79 -22.46 -8.48
C GLN A 265 10.85 -21.55 -9.13
N PHE A 266 11.46 -20.63 -8.36
CA PHE A 266 12.57 -19.81 -8.82
C PHE A 266 13.82 -20.64 -9.17
N SER A 267 14.12 -21.70 -8.41
CA SER A 267 15.27 -22.58 -8.70
C SER A 267 15.08 -23.45 -9.96
N GLU A 268 13.83 -23.62 -10.41
CA GLU A 268 13.45 -24.45 -11.56
C GLU A 268 13.15 -23.64 -12.84
N SER A 269 12.92 -22.32 -12.74
CA SER A 269 12.43 -21.46 -13.84
C SER A 269 13.50 -20.54 -14.46
N LYS A 270 13.38 -20.27 -15.78
CA LYS A 270 14.24 -19.32 -16.51
C LYS A 270 13.70 -17.88 -16.35
N THR A 271 14.52 -16.99 -15.78
CA THR A 271 14.59 -15.50 -15.77
C THR A 271 13.33 -14.61 -15.84
N ALA A 272 12.25 -14.99 -16.54
CA ALA A 272 11.09 -14.15 -16.78
C ALA A 272 10.20 -13.90 -15.54
N HIS A 273 10.33 -14.69 -14.48
CA HIS A 273 9.49 -14.60 -13.27
C HIS A 273 10.19 -13.89 -12.08
N TRP A 274 11.38 -13.33 -12.28
CA TRP A 274 12.18 -12.74 -11.21
C TRP A 274 11.51 -11.52 -10.56
N ASN A 275 10.75 -10.76 -11.35
CA ASN A 275 10.01 -9.59 -10.84
C ASN A 275 8.97 -9.97 -9.79
N PHE A 276 8.32 -11.14 -9.88
CA PHE A 276 7.36 -11.59 -8.89
C PHE A 276 8.03 -11.95 -7.57
N LEU A 277 9.18 -12.64 -7.64
CA LEU A 277 9.96 -12.97 -6.45
C LEU A 277 10.46 -11.72 -5.72
N ILE A 278 10.92 -10.70 -6.46
CA ILE A 278 11.35 -9.42 -5.86
C ILE A 278 10.20 -8.78 -5.09
N VAL A 279 9.01 -8.73 -5.70
CA VAL A 279 7.81 -8.16 -5.06
C VAL A 279 7.41 -8.95 -3.81
N ASP A 280 7.43 -10.28 -3.87
CA ASP A 280 7.09 -11.14 -2.73
C ASP A 280 8.08 -10.96 -1.58
N LEU A 281 9.38 -10.90 -1.87
CA LEU A 281 10.41 -10.67 -0.86
C LEU A 281 10.31 -9.27 -0.22
N GLU A 282 10.06 -8.23 -1.02
CA GLU A 282 9.88 -6.85 -0.54
C GLU A 282 8.66 -6.71 0.37
N GLN A 283 7.55 -7.37 0.03
CA GLN A 283 6.31 -7.33 0.82
C GLN A 283 6.42 -8.14 2.12
N SER A 284 7.24 -9.19 2.10
CA SER A 284 7.42 -10.09 3.23
C SER A 284 8.39 -9.55 4.28
N LEU A 285 9.41 -8.78 3.86
CA LEU A 285 10.49 -8.29 4.74
C LEU A 285 9.98 -7.50 5.97
N PRO A 286 8.99 -6.59 5.85
CA PRO A 286 8.47 -5.86 7.01
C PRO A 286 7.75 -6.77 8.03
N LEU A 287 7.16 -7.88 7.57
CA LEU A 287 6.47 -8.83 8.46
C LEU A 287 7.49 -9.68 9.24
N PHE A 288 8.55 -10.16 8.59
CA PHE A 288 9.66 -10.82 9.29
C PHE A 288 10.36 -9.87 10.26
N GLY A 289 10.59 -8.61 9.88
CA GLY A 289 11.15 -7.59 10.77
C GLY A 289 10.24 -7.28 11.97
N ALA A 290 8.92 -7.24 11.77
CA ALA A 290 7.97 -7.08 12.87
C ALA A 290 7.96 -8.30 13.82
N ALA A 291 8.06 -9.51 13.27
CA ALA A 291 8.17 -10.74 14.05
C ALA A 291 9.47 -10.80 14.85
N LEU A 292 10.59 -10.38 14.25
CA LEU A 292 11.89 -10.29 14.91
C LEU A 292 11.83 -9.31 16.10
N ASN A 293 11.30 -8.11 15.88
CA ASN A 293 11.13 -7.11 16.93
C ASN A 293 10.19 -7.56 18.06
N ALA A 294 9.12 -8.31 17.72
CA ALA A 294 8.22 -8.88 18.71
C ALA A 294 8.90 -9.98 19.54
N THR A 295 9.69 -10.83 18.89
CA THR A 295 10.45 -11.91 19.54
C THR A 295 11.57 -11.34 20.42
N ASP A 296 12.27 -10.31 19.97
CA ASP A 296 13.31 -9.61 20.75
C ASP A 296 12.74 -9.01 22.05
N LYS A 297 11.56 -8.39 21.98
CA LYS A 297 10.84 -7.92 23.17
C LYS A 297 10.40 -9.06 24.09
N MET A 298 10.13 -10.25 23.56
CA MET A 298 9.81 -11.42 24.39
C MET A 298 11.04 -11.96 25.12
N VAL A 299 12.20 -11.95 24.47
CA VAL A 299 13.48 -12.33 25.10
C VAL A 299 13.84 -11.34 26.21
N GLN A 300 13.68 -10.03 25.96
CA GLN A 300 13.97 -8.98 26.94
C GLN A 300 13.01 -8.96 28.15
N HIS A 301 11.76 -9.39 27.96
CA HIS A 301 10.72 -9.44 29.00
C HIS A 301 10.32 -10.88 29.35
N ALA A 302 11.26 -11.82 29.27
CA ALA A 302 11.00 -13.23 29.53
C ALA A 302 10.51 -13.43 30.98
N SER A 303 9.35 -14.07 31.14
CA SER A 303 8.79 -14.43 32.45
C SER A 303 9.39 -15.76 32.91
N PRO A 304 9.53 -16.02 34.22
CA PRO A 304 10.03 -17.30 34.72
C PRO A 304 9.11 -18.44 34.23
N GLY A 305 9.70 -19.39 33.50
CA GLY A 305 8.99 -20.47 32.81
C GLY A 305 9.08 -20.42 31.29
N THR A 306 9.47 -19.28 30.69
CA THR A 306 9.61 -19.17 29.23
C THR A 306 10.83 -19.95 28.74
N ASP A 307 10.67 -20.80 27.72
CA ASP A 307 11.80 -21.48 27.06
C ASP A 307 12.69 -20.46 26.30
N GLN A 308 13.72 -19.97 26.99
CA GLN A 308 14.65 -18.97 26.48
C GLN A 308 15.54 -19.51 25.35
N GLU A 309 15.83 -20.81 25.35
CA GLU A 309 16.64 -21.44 24.31
C GLU A 309 15.86 -21.50 23.01
N TRP A 310 14.59 -21.90 23.07
CA TRP A 310 13.68 -21.87 21.92
C TRP A 310 13.48 -20.45 21.38
N LEU A 311 13.23 -19.45 22.24
CA LEU A 311 13.08 -18.07 21.80
C LEU A 311 14.35 -17.52 21.12
N ALA A 312 15.53 -17.85 21.64
CA ALA A 312 16.80 -17.48 21.03
C ALA A 312 16.97 -18.15 19.65
N MET A 313 16.56 -19.41 19.50
CA MET A 313 16.56 -20.10 18.20
C MET A 313 15.61 -19.46 17.19
N VAL A 314 14.40 -19.07 17.60
CA VAL A 314 13.43 -18.37 16.76
C VAL A 314 13.95 -17.01 16.33
N GLN A 315 14.53 -16.24 17.28
CA GLN A 315 15.14 -14.95 17.00
C GLN A 315 16.30 -15.06 16.01
N ALA A 316 17.22 -16.02 16.21
CA ALA A 316 18.34 -16.26 15.31
C ALA A 316 17.87 -16.66 13.90
N CYS A 317 16.80 -17.46 13.81
CA CYS A 317 16.23 -17.87 12.53
C CYS A 317 15.58 -16.70 11.79
N LEU A 318 14.81 -15.86 12.49
CA LEU A 318 14.21 -14.65 11.92
C LEU A 318 15.27 -13.65 11.42
N LEU A 319 16.34 -13.45 12.20
CA LEU A 319 17.47 -12.60 11.80
C LEU A 319 18.15 -13.12 10.52
N ASN A 320 18.41 -14.42 10.46
CA ASN A 320 19.02 -15.06 9.29
C ASN A 320 18.11 -14.98 8.05
N ILE A 321 16.80 -15.16 8.22
CA ILE A 321 15.82 -15.00 7.13
C ILE A 321 15.85 -13.56 6.63
N GLU A 322 15.78 -12.56 7.51
CA GLU A 322 15.78 -11.15 7.11
C GLU A 322 17.06 -10.77 6.36
N LEU A 323 18.23 -11.19 6.86
CA LEU A 323 19.52 -10.94 6.22
C LEU A 323 19.57 -11.56 4.82
N ARG A 324 19.19 -12.83 4.69
CA ARG A 324 19.22 -13.55 3.41
C ARG A 324 18.19 -13.00 2.41
N MET A 325 17.03 -12.53 2.88
CA MET A 325 16.06 -11.85 2.03
C MET A 325 16.63 -10.54 1.46
N ARG A 326 17.31 -9.74 2.30
CA ARG A 326 17.97 -8.49 1.85
C ARG A 326 19.12 -8.75 0.87
N GLU A 327 19.94 -9.76 1.15
CA GLU A 327 21.01 -10.20 0.23
C GLU A 327 20.43 -10.62 -1.12
N LEU A 328 19.40 -11.47 -1.12
CA LEU A 328 18.76 -11.96 -2.34
C LEU A 328 18.10 -10.82 -3.13
N LEU A 329 17.42 -9.89 -2.45
CA LEU A 329 16.86 -8.69 -3.07
C LEU A 329 17.93 -7.80 -3.71
N THR A 330 19.10 -7.66 -3.08
CA THR A 330 20.21 -6.85 -3.61
C THR A 330 20.82 -7.48 -4.86
N MET A 331 20.78 -8.81 -4.97
CA MET A 331 21.27 -9.53 -6.15
C MET A 331 20.27 -9.61 -7.31
N LEU A 332 18.97 -9.51 -7.01
CA LEU A 332 17.90 -9.60 -8.00
C LEU A 332 17.55 -8.24 -8.62
N ARG A 333 17.96 -7.13 -7.98
CA ARG A 333 17.87 -5.77 -8.50
C ARG A 333 19.10 -5.43 -9.34
#